data_AF-A0A2A9EKA8-F1
#
_entry.id   AF-A0A2A9EKA8-F1
#
_cell.length_a   1.000
_cell.length_b   1.000
_cell.length_c   1.000
_cell.angle_alpha   90.00
_cell.angle_beta   90.00
_cell.angle_gamma   90.00
#
_symmetry.space_group_name_H-M   'P 1'
#
loop_
_entity.id
_entity.type
_entity.pdbx_description
1 polymer ?
#
loop_
_entity_poly.entity_id
_entity_poly.type
_entity_poly.pdbx_seq_one_letter_code
_entity_poly.pdbx_strand_id
1 'polypeptide(L)'
;MSSEHRQQSDGSPDSPAGPGGPPAPPRSRMRAHVLAVVAGLVVTPVALYLALYGIGTMLPLEGPSNLAGAGPFLLGALLLAALAAVAAWGSSLALGVGGLVWGVLPGLVGLPVLGPLLGTGTPAALVDPLLRPLASGVLLVAGAALAAGGAACHLARRAGRVQEREEATLAGTGTGRLSTSLGAGTGTPDAPVPPRSRMWGHLVSVFFSLVLLPPIAVLLGRGTTAALVFGMSMTSQPWREPSLLAGAGLLAVVVLLAALSSLGPQLAGWLLLVVGALPVLHAHGWQWLAPLLQALSALPGGFQLLVSGAWLLLGAVLVVCGGAAHWARRSGRRYERTDLGLTSADA
;
A
#
# COMPACT_ATOMS: atom_id res chain seq x y z
N MET A 1 14.83 24.21 82.10
CA MET A 1 15.42 23.69 80.85
C MET A 1 14.30 22.97 80.09
N SER A 2 14.08 23.37 78.83
CA SER A 2 13.22 22.76 77.80
C SER A 2 11.70 22.81 78.07
N SER A 3 10.81 23.54 77.41
CA SER A 3 10.70 24.11 76.05
C SER A 3 10.68 23.10 74.88
N GLU A 4 9.50 22.52 74.62
CA GLU A 4 9.02 22.00 73.33
C GLU A 4 7.51 22.28 73.34
N HIS A 5 6.87 23.16 72.57
CA HIS A 5 6.97 23.60 71.18
C HIS A 5 6.49 22.58 70.14
N ARG A 6 5.36 22.95 69.50
CA ARG A 6 4.75 22.43 68.25
C ARG A 6 3.93 21.12 68.38
N GLN A 7 2.80 20.96 67.71
CA GLN A 7 2.40 21.58 66.45
C GLN A 7 0.86 21.54 66.29
N GLN A 8 0.29 22.72 66.09
CA GLN A 8 -0.98 22.94 65.41
C GLN A 8 -0.93 22.26 64.03
N SER A 9 -1.84 21.33 63.78
CA SER A 9 -2.16 20.87 62.43
C SER A 9 -3.12 21.87 61.80
N ASP A 10 -2.56 22.97 61.27
CA ASP A 10 -3.26 23.86 60.36
C ASP A 10 -3.61 23.11 59.08
N GLY A 11 -4.85 23.29 58.64
CA GLY A 11 -5.37 22.74 57.40
C GLY A 11 -4.53 23.15 56.20
N SER A 12 -4.21 22.18 55.34
CA SER A 12 -3.92 22.48 53.95
C SER A 12 -5.23 22.47 53.17
N PRO A 13 -5.51 23.53 52.38
CA PRO A 13 -6.70 23.65 51.58
C PRO A 13 -6.65 22.69 50.39
N ASP A 14 -7.84 22.24 50.01
CA ASP A 14 -8.24 21.66 48.72
C ASP A 14 -7.17 21.76 47.62
N SER A 15 -6.49 20.63 47.37
CA SER A 15 -5.81 20.45 46.10
C SER A 15 -6.88 20.37 45.00
N PRO A 16 -6.85 21.21 43.96
CA PRO A 16 -7.78 21.10 42.85
C PRO A 16 -7.58 19.72 42.21
N ALA A 17 -8.67 18.94 42.18
CA ALA A 17 -8.71 17.69 41.44
C ALA A 17 -8.33 17.96 39.98
N GLY A 18 -7.13 17.53 39.58
CA GLY A 18 -6.69 17.64 38.20
C GLY A 18 -7.62 16.84 37.27
N PRO A 19 -7.83 17.26 36.02
CA PRO A 19 -8.70 16.59 35.04
C PRO A 19 -8.01 15.33 34.48
N GLY A 20 -7.72 14.38 35.37
CA GLY A 20 -6.93 13.18 35.12
C GLY A 20 -7.75 11.90 35.20
N GLY A 21 -8.97 11.90 34.65
CA GLY A 21 -9.73 10.66 34.46
C GLY A 21 -8.90 9.66 33.66
N PRO A 22 -8.93 8.35 33.99
CA PRO A 22 -8.19 7.35 33.23
C PRO A 22 -8.64 7.39 31.76
N PRO A 23 -7.69 7.27 30.80
CA PRO A 23 -8.01 7.39 29.39
C PRO A 23 -9.11 6.38 29.02
N ALA A 24 -10.17 6.88 28.38
CA ALA A 24 -11.30 6.05 27.97
C ALA A 24 -10.79 4.82 27.18
N PRO A 25 -11.28 3.60 27.50
CA PRO A 25 -10.78 2.40 26.87
C PRO A 25 -11.05 2.44 25.36
N PRO A 26 -10.08 2.02 24.52
CA PRO A 26 -10.24 2.06 23.09
C PRO A 26 -11.44 1.20 22.65
N ARG A 27 -12.34 1.78 21.86
CA ARG A 27 -13.49 1.06 21.30
C ARG A 27 -13.02 -0.19 20.55
N SER A 28 -13.66 -1.33 20.81
CA SER A 28 -13.36 -2.60 20.15
C SER A 28 -13.43 -2.45 18.63
N ARG A 29 -12.31 -2.72 17.95
CA ARG A 29 -12.19 -2.66 16.48
C ARG A 29 -12.39 -4.03 15.81
N MET A 30 -12.86 -5.04 16.54
CA MET A 30 -12.92 -6.42 16.05
C MET A 30 -13.73 -6.56 14.75
N ARG A 31 -14.90 -5.92 14.68
CA ARG A 31 -15.77 -5.94 13.48
C ARG A 31 -15.04 -5.43 12.23
N ALA A 32 -14.27 -4.35 12.36
CA ALA A 32 -13.51 -3.79 11.24
C ALA A 32 -12.37 -4.72 10.78
N HIS A 33 -11.74 -5.45 11.69
CA HIS A 33 -10.72 -6.44 11.34
C HIS A 33 -11.33 -7.63 10.61
N VAL A 34 -12.44 -8.19 11.11
CA VAL A 34 -13.15 -9.30 10.47
C VAL A 34 -13.61 -8.91 9.08
N LEU A 35 -14.28 -7.76 8.92
CA LEU A 35 -14.73 -7.28 7.61
C LEU A 35 -13.55 -7.07 6.65
N ALA A 36 -12.42 -6.53 7.13
CA ALA A 36 -11.24 -6.37 6.30
C ALA A 36 -10.64 -7.70 5.84
N VAL A 37 -10.54 -8.69 6.74
CA VAL A 37 -10.07 -10.04 6.40
C VAL A 37 -10.98 -10.68 5.37
N VAL A 38 -12.30 -10.64 5.59
CA VAL A 38 -13.29 -11.19 4.64
C VAL A 38 -13.20 -10.48 3.28
N ALA A 39 -13.11 -9.15 3.27
CA ALA A 39 -12.94 -8.39 2.04
C ALA A 39 -11.64 -8.78 1.29
N GLY A 40 -10.52 -8.93 1.99
CA GLY A 40 -9.25 -9.39 1.40
C GLY A 40 -9.34 -10.81 0.86
N LEU A 41 -10.05 -11.71 1.55
CA LEU A 41 -10.21 -13.09 1.09
C LEU A 41 -11.14 -13.21 -0.12
N VAL A 42 -12.17 -12.37 -0.23
CA VAL A 42 -13.18 -12.47 -1.29
C VAL A 42 -12.87 -11.60 -2.50
N VAL A 43 -12.46 -10.35 -2.28
CA VAL A 43 -12.29 -9.36 -3.37
C VAL A 43 -10.98 -9.55 -4.10
N THR A 44 -9.88 -9.85 -3.39
CA THR A 44 -8.55 -10.01 -4.02
C THR A 44 -8.51 -11.05 -5.14
N PRO A 45 -9.02 -12.30 -5.00
CA PRO A 45 -8.91 -13.29 -6.06
C PRO A 45 -9.71 -12.87 -7.30
N VAL A 46 -10.90 -12.30 -7.12
CA VAL A 46 -11.72 -11.78 -8.23
C VAL A 46 -11.02 -10.62 -8.93
N ALA A 47 -10.45 -9.69 -8.16
CA ALA A 47 -9.75 -8.53 -8.69
C ALA A 47 -8.49 -8.93 -9.48
N LEU A 48 -7.68 -9.86 -8.94
CA LEU A 48 -6.50 -10.39 -9.61
C LEU A 48 -6.88 -11.18 -10.85
N TYR A 49 -7.90 -12.03 -10.78
CA TYR A 49 -8.39 -12.77 -11.95
C TYR A 49 -8.81 -11.82 -13.07
N LEU A 50 -9.65 -10.82 -12.80
CA LEU A 50 -10.11 -9.87 -13.82
C LEU A 50 -8.97 -9.04 -14.40
N ALA A 51 -8.03 -8.61 -13.55
CA ALA A 51 -6.83 -7.90 -14.00
C ALA A 51 -5.99 -8.75 -14.95
N LEU A 52 -5.71 -10.00 -14.57
CA LEU A 52 -4.90 -10.94 -15.34
C LEU A 52 -5.60 -11.40 -16.62
N TYR A 53 -6.91 -11.65 -16.57
CA TYR A 53 -7.73 -11.97 -17.73
C TYR A 53 -7.73 -10.82 -18.75
N GLY A 54 -7.91 -9.59 -18.27
CA GLY A 54 -7.83 -8.40 -19.11
C GLY A 54 -6.46 -8.23 -19.75
N ILE A 55 -5.39 -8.41 -18.98
CA ILE A 55 -4.00 -8.39 -19.49
C ILE A 55 -3.78 -9.48 -20.55
N GLY A 56 -4.19 -10.72 -20.29
CA GLY A 56 -4.04 -11.82 -21.24
C GLY A 56 -4.83 -11.61 -22.55
N THR A 57 -5.93 -10.88 -22.48
CA THR A 57 -6.73 -10.50 -23.66
C THR A 57 -6.08 -9.35 -24.45
N MET A 58 -5.46 -8.38 -23.76
CA MET A 58 -4.75 -7.27 -24.41
C MET A 58 -3.38 -7.68 -24.98
N LEU A 59 -2.70 -8.62 -24.30
CA LEU A 59 -1.36 -9.09 -24.61
C LEU A 59 -1.33 -10.62 -24.69
N PRO A 60 -2.07 -11.21 -25.64
CA PRO A 60 -2.08 -12.65 -25.79
C PRO A 60 -0.72 -13.15 -26.29
N LEU A 61 -0.37 -14.39 -25.94
CA LEU A 61 0.82 -15.05 -26.48
C LEU A 61 0.63 -15.45 -27.95
N GLU A 62 -0.61 -15.79 -28.30
CA GLU A 62 -1.00 -16.26 -29.62
C GLU A 62 -2.22 -15.48 -30.10
N GLY A 63 -2.21 -15.10 -31.38
CA GLY A 63 -3.30 -14.33 -31.99
C GLY A 63 -3.20 -12.82 -31.77
N PRO A 64 -4.19 -12.07 -32.28
CA PRO A 64 -4.17 -10.61 -32.24
C PRO A 64 -4.52 -10.07 -30.85
N SER A 65 -3.86 -8.98 -30.45
CA SER A 65 -4.23 -8.20 -29.26
C SER A 65 -5.66 -7.66 -29.37
N ASN A 66 -6.38 -7.57 -28.25
CA ASN A 66 -7.73 -7.04 -28.23
C ASN A 66 -7.95 -6.03 -27.09
N LEU A 67 -8.29 -4.77 -27.43
CA LEU A 67 -8.59 -3.72 -26.46
C LEU A 67 -9.80 -4.03 -25.56
N ALA A 68 -10.66 -4.99 -25.92
CA ALA A 68 -11.74 -5.44 -25.04
C ALA A 68 -11.22 -5.93 -23.68
N GLY A 69 -9.96 -6.39 -23.61
CA GLY A 69 -9.29 -6.74 -22.35
C GLY A 69 -9.06 -5.58 -21.39
N ALA A 70 -9.09 -4.33 -21.86
CA ALA A 70 -8.95 -3.15 -21.01
C ALA A 70 -10.11 -3.03 -20.00
N GLY A 71 -11.33 -3.44 -20.39
CA GLY A 71 -12.50 -3.42 -19.51
C GLY A 71 -12.32 -4.29 -18.25
N PRO A 72 -12.09 -5.61 -18.40
CA PRO A 72 -11.77 -6.49 -17.29
C PRO A 72 -10.55 -6.04 -16.48
N PHE A 73 -9.49 -5.53 -17.13
CA PHE A 73 -8.32 -5.02 -16.42
C PHE A 73 -8.66 -3.84 -15.51
N LEU A 74 -9.36 -2.84 -16.03
CA LEU A 74 -9.78 -1.66 -15.27
C LEU A 74 -10.76 -2.04 -14.15
N LEU A 75 -11.66 -2.99 -14.38
CA LEU A 75 -12.55 -3.51 -13.34
C LEU A 75 -11.76 -4.21 -12.22
N GLY A 76 -10.77 -5.04 -12.56
CA GLY A 76 -9.87 -5.65 -11.59
C GLY A 76 -9.09 -4.61 -10.78
N ALA A 77 -8.53 -3.60 -11.46
CA ALA A 77 -7.84 -2.49 -10.81
C ALA A 77 -8.77 -1.67 -9.89
N LEU A 78 -10.03 -1.45 -10.29
CA LEU A 78 -11.04 -0.77 -9.50
C LEU A 78 -11.41 -1.58 -8.24
N LEU A 79 -11.54 -2.91 -8.35
CA LEU A 79 -11.78 -3.78 -7.20
C LEU A 79 -10.58 -3.77 -6.23
N LEU A 80 -9.34 -3.75 -6.73
CA LEU A 80 -8.15 -3.53 -5.90
C LEU A 80 -8.18 -2.16 -5.22
N ALA A 81 -8.62 -1.11 -5.92
CA ALA A 81 -8.79 0.23 -5.34
C ALA A 81 -9.88 0.26 -4.25
N ALA A 82 -10.99 -0.45 -4.44
CA ALA A 82 -12.04 -0.62 -3.44
C ALA A 82 -11.50 -1.35 -2.19
N LEU A 83 -10.73 -2.42 -2.39
CA LEU A 83 -10.06 -3.14 -1.30
C LEU A 83 -9.06 -2.24 -0.55
N ALA A 84 -8.31 -1.41 -1.28
CA ALA A 84 -7.45 -0.38 -0.69
C ALA A 84 -8.21 0.66 0.12
N ALA A 85 -9.41 1.07 -0.31
CA ALA A 85 -10.27 1.96 0.46
C ALA A 85 -10.71 1.30 1.78
N VAL A 86 -11.09 0.02 1.74
CA VAL A 86 -11.35 -0.79 2.96
C VAL A 86 -10.12 -0.83 3.86
N ALA A 87 -8.93 -1.02 3.28
CA ALA A 87 -7.69 -1.04 4.04
C ALA A 87 -7.33 0.32 4.67
N ALA A 88 -7.65 1.41 3.96
CA ALA A 88 -7.38 2.78 4.39
C ALA A 88 -8.29 3.21 5.54
N TRP A 89 -9.59 2.89 5.50
CA TRP A 89 -10.57 3.34 6.49
C TRP A 89 -10.84 2.31 7.59
N GLY A 90 -10.88 1.02 7.26
CA GLY A 90 -11.17 -0.05 8.21
C GLY A 90 -9.91 -0.58 8.87
N SER A 91 -9.29 -1.56 8.21
CA SER A 91 -8.10 -2.24 8.73
C SER A 91 -7.16 -2.63 7.60
N SER A 92 -5.86 -2.41 7.83
CA SER A 92 -4.78 -2.77 6.89
C SER A 92 -4.72 -4.25 6.54
N LEU A 93 -5.39 -5.11 7.32
CA LEU A 93 -5.50 -6.53 7.06
C LEU A 93 -6.14 -6.86 5.72
N ALA A 94 -6.99 -5.98 5.16
CA ALA A 94 -7.62 -6.23 3.85
C ALA A 94 -6.59 -6.44 2.73
N LEU A 95 -5.59 -5.57 2.62
CA LEU A 95 -4.50 -5.73 1.66
C LEU A 95 -3.49 -6.78 2.12
N GLY A 96 -3.19 -6.82 3.42
CA GLY A 96 -2.24 -7.77 4.02
C GLY A 96 -2.61 -9.22 3.76
N VAL A 97 -3.81 -9.62 4.20
CA VAL A 97 -4.32 -10.99 4.06
C VAL A 97 -4.59 -11.32 2.60
N GLY A 98 -5.21 -10.42 1.84
CA GLY A 98 -5.46 -10.64 0.42
C GLY A 98 -4.17 -10.91 -0.36
N GLY A 99 -3.13 -10.09 -0.16
CA GLY A 99 -1.83 -10.26 -0.81
C GLY A 99 -1.10 -11.54 -0.38
N LEU A 100 -1.15 -11.89 0.91
CA LEU A 100 -0.53 -13.11 1.42
C LEU A 100 -1.25 -14.37 0.90
N VAL A 101 -2.57 -14.44 1.02
CA VAL A 101 -3.35 -15.64 0.72
C VAL A 101 -3.49 -15.89 -0.77
N TRP A 102 -3.67 -14.85 -1.58
CA TRP A 102 -3.93 -15.00 -3.01
C TRP A 102 -2.75 -14.66 -3.91
N GLY A 103 -1.68 -14.11 -3.35
CA GLY A 103 -0.45 -13.80 -4.08
C GLY A 103 0.75 -14.60 -3.61
N VAL A 104 1.15 -14.40 -2.35
CA VAL A 104 2.37 -15.01 -1.79
C VAL A 104 2.22 -16.52 -1.65
N LEU A 105 1.16 -17.01 -0.99
CA LEU A 105 0.96 -18.45 -0.78
C LEU A 105 0.92 -19.23 -2.10
N PRO A 106 0.14 -18.84 -3.14
CA PRO A 106 0.18 -19.52 -4.43
C PRO A 106 1.57 -19.47 -5.07
N GLY A 107 2.26 -18.32 -4.98
CA GLY A 107 3.61 -18.16 -5.50
C GLY A 107 4.68 -19.04 -4.82
N LEU A 108 4.53 -19.30 -3.51
CA LEU A 108 5.38 -20.21 -2.73
C LEU A 108 5.04 -21.68 -2.99
N VAL A 109 3.76 -22.00 -3.16
CA VAL A 109 3.31 -23.37 -3.44
C VAL A 109 3.70 -23.78 -4.88
N GLY A 110 3.56 -22.85 -5.83
CA GLY A 110 3.95 -23.02 -7.22
C GLY A 110 3.04 -23.94 -8.04
N LEU A 111 3.40 -24.10 -9.32
CA LEU A 111 2.67 -24.96 -10.27
C LEU A 111 2.65 -26.46 -9.95
N PRO A 112 3.70 -27.07 -9.35
CA PRO A 112 3.69 -28.53 -9.11
C PRO A 112 2.51 -28.99 -8.23
N VAL A 113 2.04 -28.13 -7.33
CA VAL A 113 0.93 -28.43 -6.42
C VAL A 113 -0.37 -27.82 -6.92
N LEU A 114 -0.36 -26.57 -7.41
CA LEU A 114 -1.58 -25.91 -7.88
C LEU A 114 -2.02 -26.35 -9.26
N GLY A 115 -1.10 -26.73 -10.15
CA GLY A 115 -1.41 -27.15 -11.51
C GLY A 115 -2.42 -28.29 -11.58
N PRO A 116 -2.22 -29.42 -10.85
CA PRO A 116 -3.21 -30.50 -10.81
C PRO A 116 -4.58 -30.07 -10.26
N LEU A 117 -4.59 -29.20 -9.25
CA LEU A 117 -5.82 -28.68 -8.64
C LEU A 117 -6.57 -27.74 -9.60
N LEU A 118 -5.83 -26.97 -10.39
CA LEU A 118 -6.36 -26.07 -11.41
C LEU A 118 -6.66 -26.75 -12.74
N GLY A 119 -6.21 -27.99 -12.96
CA GLY A 119 -6.44 -28.74 -14.19
C GLY A 119 -7.63 -29.70 -14.13
N THR A 120 -8.18 -29.99 -12.95
CA THR A 120 -9.23 -30.99 -12.76
C THR A 120 -10.62 -30.35 -12.66
N GLY A 121 -11.43 -30.46 -13.72
CA GLY A 121 -12.83 -30.04 -13.72
C GLY A 121 -13.07 -28.51 -13.80
N THR A 122 -12.00 -27.73 -13.88
CA THR A 122 -12.03 -26.26 -14.01
C THR A 122 -11.97 -25.84 -15.48
N PRO A 123 -12.89 -24.97 -15.95
CA PRO A 123 -12.85 -24.44 -17.31
C PRO A 123 -11.52 -23.72 -17.61
N ALA A 124 -10.92 -23.99 -18.77
CA ALA A 124 -9.65 -23.38 -19.20
C ALA A 124 -9.67 -21.84 -19.12
N ALA A 125 -10.80 -21.23 -19.49
CA ALA A 125 -10.99 -19.77 -19.40
C ALA A 125 -10.76 -19.18 -18.00
N LEU A 126 -10.98 -19.96 -16.93
CA LEU A 126 -10.74 -19.53 -15.55
C LEU A 126 -9.28 -19.75 -15.11
N VAL A 127 -8.59 -20.67 -15.75
CA VAL A 127 -7.29 -21.19 -15.32
C VAL A 127 -6.15 -20.50 -16.08
N ASP A 128 -6.29 -20.36 -17.40
CA ASP A 128 -5.27 -19.80 -18.28
C ASP A 128 -4.75 -18.42 -17.83
N PRO A 129 -5.60 -17.48 -17.37
CA PRO A 129 -5.14 -16.18 -16.89
C PRO A 129 -4.24 -16.27 -15.65
N LEU A 130 -4.35 -17.34 -14.86
CA LEU A 130 -3.63 -17.53 -13.61
C LEU A 130 -2.34 -18.34 -13.79
N LEU A 131 -2.31 -19.28 -14.74
CA LEU A 131 -1.16 -20.17 -14.94
C LEU A 131 0.12 -19.41 -15.26
N ARG A 132 0.08 -18.44 -16.17
CA ARG A 132 1.28 -17.70 -16.59
C ARG A 132 1.85 -16.80 -15.48
N PRO A 133 1.05 -15.98 -14.77
CA PRO A 133 1.53 -15.21 -13.62
C PRO A 133 2.02 -16.08 -12.47
N LEU A 134 1.43 -17.26 -12.28
CA LEU A 134 1.90 -18.26 -11.31
C LEU A 134 3.25 -18.84 -11.74
N ALA A 135 3.39 -19.24 -13.00
CA ALA A 135 4.62 -19.81 -13.56
C ALA A 135 5.79 -18.83 -13.54
N SER A 136 5.54 -17.57 -13.88
CA SER A 136 6.55 -16.50 -13.93
C SER A 136 6.88 -15.90 -12.56
N GLY A 137 6.07 -16.18 -11.53
CA GLY A 137 6.21 -15.58 -10.21
C GLY A 137 5.68 -14.15 -10.09
N VAL A 138 5.05 -13.60 -11.13
CA VAL A 138 4.39 -12.28 -11.07
C VAL A 138 3.34 -12.24 -9.96
N LEU A 139 2.62 -13.34 -9.73
CA LEU A 139 1.62 -13.43 -8.66
C LEU A 139 2.25 -13.33 -7.26
N LEU A 140 3.43 -13.95 -7.06
CA LEU A 140 4.22 -13.83 -5.83
C LEU A 140 4.62 -12.37 -5.57
N VAL A 141 5.14 -11.70 -6.60
CA VAL A 141 5.60 -10.30 -6.54
C VAL A 141 4.43 -9.36 -6.24
N ALA A 142 3.30 -9.52 -6.93
CA ALA A 142 2.09 -8.73 -6.68
C ALA A 142 1.54 -8.97 -5.26
N GLY A 143 1.54 -10.22 -4.80
CA GLY A 143 1.16 -10.59 -3.43
C GLY A 143 2.02 -9.92 -2.37
N ALA A 144 3.35 -9.96 -2.54
CA ALA A 144 4.30 -9.31 -1.65
C ALA A 144 4.10 -7.79 -1.61
N ALA A 145 3.84 -7.17 -2.77
CA ALA A 145 3.55 -5.73 -2.87
C ALA A 145 2.23 -5.35 -2.18
N LEU A 146 1.17 -6.16 -2.32
CA LEU A 146 -0.10 -5.94 -1.61
C LEU A 146 0.07 -6.10 -0.09
N ALA A 147 0.81 -7.12 0.36
CA ALA A 147 1.11 -7.34 1.76
C ALA A 147 1.89 -6.15 2.36
N ALA A 148 2.92 -5.68 1.65
CA ALA A 148 3.64 -4.46 1.98
C ALA A 148 2.73 -3.22 1.99
N GLY A 149 1.74 -3.16 1.11
CA GLY A 149 0.72 -2.11 1.08
C GLY A 149 -0.13 -2.07 2.34
N GLY A 150 -0.50 -3.24 2.87
CA GLY A 150 -1.13 -3.36 4.19
C GLY A 150 -0.26 -2.77 5.30
N ALA A 151 1.02 -3.15 5.36
CA ALA A 151 1.98 -2.60 6.32
C ALA A 151 2.15 -1.08 6.16
N ALA A 152 2.26 -0.59 4.93
CA ALA A 152 2.36 0.83 4.62
C ALA A 152 1.12 1.60 5.12
N CYS A 153 -0.09 1.07 4.94
CA CYS A 153 -1.32 1.65 5.47
C CYS A 153 -1.31 1.74 7.00
N HIS A 154 -0.86 0.67 7.67
CA HIS A 154 -0.75 0.65 9.13
C HIS A 154 0.21 1.75 9.63
N LEU A 155 1.42 1.81 9.06
CA LEU A 155 2.43 2.80 9.41
C LEU A 155 1.98 4.23 9.09
N ALA A 156 1.39 4.44 7.92
CA ALA A 156 0.86 5.74 7.50
C ALA A 156 -0.23 6.25 8.45
N ARG A 157 -1.13 5.37 8.89
CA ARG A 157 -2.18 5.70 9.88
C ARG A 157 -1.59 6.07 11.24
N ARG A 158 -0.58 5.33 11.71
CA ARG A 158 0.13 5.63 12.96
C ARG A 158 0.82 7.00 12.87
N ALA A 159 1.53 7.26 11.77
CA ALA A 159 2.19 8.54 11.54
C ALA A 159 1.18 9.70 11.46
N GLY A 160 0.00 9.48 10.87
CA GLY A 160 -1.09 10.47 10.88
C GLY A 160 -1.56 10.81 12.29
N ARG A 161 -1.77 9.81 13.15
CA ARG A 161 -2.16 10.04 14.55
C ARG A 161 -1.11 10.83 15.33
N VAL A 162 0.16 10.44 15.22
CA VAL A 162 1.27 11.13 15.91
C VAL A 162 1.34 12.60 15.49
N GLN A 163 1.22 12.87 14.18
CA GLN A 163 1.24 14.23 13.66
C GLN A 163 0.12 15.09 14.26
N GLU A 164 -1.11 14.57 14.34
CA GLU A 164 -2.23 15.34 14.93
C GLU A 164 -2.02 15.61 16.42
N ARG A 165 -1.44 14.68 17.18
CA ARG A 165 -1.07 14.89 18.61
C ARG A 165 -0.05 16.00 18.77
N GLU A 166 0.99 15.99 17.94
CA GLU A 166 2.04 17.02 17.96
C GLU A 166 1.44 18.40 17.61
N GLU A 167 0.61 18.48 16.57
CA GLU A 167 -0.07 19.72 16.17
C GLU A 167 -1.00 20.25 17.29
N ALA A 168 -1.76 19.38 17.96
CA ALA A 168 -2.60 19.75 19.10
C ALA A 168 -1.79 20.23 20.32
N THR A 169 -0.64 19.60 20.60
CA THR A 169 0.26 19.99 21.69
C THR A 169 0.85 21.37 21.43
N LEU A 170 1.31 21.61 20.19
CA LEU A 170 1.84 22.91 19.78
C LEU A 170 0.76 24.01 19.89
N ALA A 171 -0.47 23.73 19.45
CA ALA A 171 -1.59 24.66 19.60
C ALA A 171 -1.87 25.00 21.07
N GLY A 172 -1.95 23.99 21.95
CA GLY A 172 -2.18 24.20 23.39
C GLY A 172 -1.06 24.99 24.09
N THR A 173 0.21 24.74 23.72
CA THR A 173 1.36 25.49 24.27
C THR A 173 1.43 26.94 23.77
N GLY A 174 0.95 27.21 22.55
CA GLY A 174 0.83 28.56 22.01
C GLY A 174 -0.18 29.40 22.78
N THR A 175 -1.38 28.84 23.02
CA THR A 175 -2.42 29.49 23.82
C THR A 175 -2.02 29.71 25.29
N GLY A 176 -1.31 28.75 25.90
CA GLY A 176 -0.92 28.83 27.33
C GLY A 176 0.22 29.80 27.64
N ARG A 177 1.14 30.06 26.69
CA ARG A 177 2.23 31.05 26.87
C ARG A 177 1.76 32.48 26.67
N LEU A 178 0.71 32.70 25.87
CA LEU A 178 0.16 34.04 25.60
C LEU A 178 -0.90 34.45 26.63
N SER A 179 -1.66 33.50 27.19
CA SER A 179 -2.57 33.78 28.32
C SER A 179 -1.84 34.20 29.60
N THR A 180 -0.58 33.80 29.76
CA THR A 180 0.28 34.28 30.86
C THR A 180 0.95 35.62 30.56
N SER A 181 0.99 36.09 29.30
CA SER A 181 1.59 37.37 28.92
C SER A 181 0.58 38.50 28.66
N LEU A 182 -0.71 38.21 28.52
CA LEU A 182 -1.76 39.20 28.23
C LEU A 182 -2.78 39.29 29.38
N GLY A 183 -2.34 39.91 30.48
CA GLY A 183 -3.26 40.78 31.20
C GLY A 183 -3.56 42.00 30.31
N ALA A 184 -4.85 42.24 30.04
CA ALA A 184 -5.43 43.36 29.31
C ALA A 184 -5.35 43.36 27.77
N GLY A 185 -6.55 43.41 27.14
CA GLY A 185 -6.75 44.05 25.84
C GLY A 185 -7.08 43.14 24.65
N THR A 186 -8.39 43.06 24.32
CA THR A 186 -8.95 42.84 22.97
C THR A 186 -8.30 41.74 22.11
N GLY A 187 -8.65 40.48 22.37
CA GLY A 187 -8.14 39.33 21.61
C GLY A 187 -8.73 39.23 20.20
N THR A 188 -7.92 39.48 19.18
CA THR A 188 -8.13 38.92 17.84
C THR A 188 -7.94 37.39 17.90
N PRO A 189 -8.79 36.57 17.25
CA PRO A 189 -8.57 35.13 17.20
C PRO A 189 -7.21 34.84 16.57
N ASP A 190 -6.36 34.11 17.28
CA ASP A 190 -5.00 33.76 16.85
C ASP A 190 -5.02 33.09 15.46
N ALA A 191 -4.08 33.50 14.61
CA ALA A 191 -3.90 32.90 13.30
C ALA A 191 -3.54 31.40 13.44
N PRO A 192 -4.12 30.48 12.63
CA PRO A 192 -3.83 29.06 12.72
C PRO A 192 -2.33 28.79 12.53
N VAL A 193 -1.72 28.02 13.44
CA VAL A 193 -0.32 27.58 13.29
C VAL A 193 -0.18 26.80 11.98
N PRO A 194 0.73 27.18 11.07
CA PRO A 194 0.86 26.52 9.79
C PRO A 194 1.34 25.07 9.97
N PRO A 195 0.84 24.11 9.16
CA PRO A 195 1.26 22.72 9.26
C PRO A 195 2.74 22.56 8.94
N ARG A 196 3.43 21.64 9.63
CA ARG A 196 4.82 21.31 9.34
C ARG A 196 4.99 20.85 7.89
N SER A 197 6.04 21.35 7.23
CA SER A 197 6.32 20.99 5.83
C SER A 197 6.65 19.49 5.72
N ARG A 198 6.11 18.83 4.69
CA ARG A 198 6.35 17.40 4.39
C ARG A 198 7.27 17.20 3.19
N MET A 199 7.92 18.27 2.73
CA MET A 199 8.71 18.30 1.51
C MET A 199 9.78 17.19 1.50
N TRP A 200 10.52 17.02 2.60
CA TRP A 200 11.53 15.97 2.71
C TRP A 200 10.96 14.56 2.55
N GLY A 201 9.79 14.27 3.15
CA GLY A 201 9.13 12.98 2.98
C GLY A 201 8.71 12.71 1.53
N HIS A 202 8.29 13.74 0.81
CA HIS A 202 7.98 13.65 -0.62
C HIS A 202 9.24 13.41 -1.45
N LEU A 203 10.30 14.21 -1.25
CA LEU A 203 11.57 14.10 -1.97
C LEU A 203 12.22 12.73 -1.79
N VAL A 204 12.36 12.27 -0.54
CA VAL A 204 12.95 10.95 -0.22
C VAL A 204 12.13 9.83 -0.87
N SER A 205 10.81 9.85 -0.70
CA SER A 205 9.94 8.83 -1.28
C SER A 205 10.02 8.77 -2.81
N VAL A 206 9.99 9.93 -3.49
CA VAL A 206 10.10 10.02 -4.95
C VAL A 206 11.47 9.54 -5.41
N PHE A 207 12.54 10.06 -4.81
CA PHE A 207 13.91 9.72 -5.18
C PHE A 207 14.14 8.20 -5.11
N PHE A 208 13.87 7.58 -3.96
CA PHE A 208 14.08 6.14 -3.80
C PHE A 208 13.12 5.31 -4.66
N SER A 209 11.87 5.74 -4.86
CA SER A 209 10.95 5.02 -5.75
C SER A 209 11.45 5.00 -7.19
N LEU A 210 11.99 6.12 -7.69
CA LEU A 210 12.53 6.20 -9.05
C LEU A 210 13.87 5.48 -9.20
N VAL A 211 14.78 5.63 -8.23
CA VAL A 211 16.10 5.00 -8.24
C VAL A 211 16.01 3.47 -8.15
N LEU A 212 15.02 2.94 -7.42
CA LEU A 212 14.83 1.49 -7.27
C LEU A 212 14.11 0.84 -8.46
N LEU A 213 13.40 1.59 -9.31
CA LEU A 213 12.68 1.00 -10.44
C LEU A 213 13.58 0.26 -11.46
N PRO A 214 14.73 0.82 -11.91
CA PRO A 214 15.63 0.10 -12.82
C PRO A 214 16.17 -1.22 -12.26
N PRO A 215 16.72 -1.31 -11.04
CA PRO A 215 17.16 -2.60 -10.50
C PRO A 215 16.00 -3.57 -10.26
N ILE A 216 14.81 -3.08 -9.87
CA ILE A 216 13.59 -3.92 -9.81
C ILE A 216 13.28 -4.52 -11.19
N ALA A 217 13.34 -3.73 -12.26
CA ALA A 217 13.11 -4.19 -13.63
C ALA A 217 14.09 -5.29 -14.04
N VAL A 218 15.38 -5.10 -13.79
CA VAL A 218 16.41 -6.09 -14.12
C VAL A 218 16.21 -7.38 -13.31
N LEU A 219 15.96 -7.26 -12.01
CA LEU A 219 15.82 -8.41 -11.11
C LEU A 219 14.55 -9.22 -11.43
N LEU A 220 13.41 -8.54 -11.58
CA LEU A 220 12.15 -9.19 -11.96
C LEU A 220 12.22 -9.76 -13.38
N GLY A 221 12.89 -9.08 -14.31
CA GLY A 221 13.05 -9.57 -15.67
C GLY A 221 13.85 -10.86 -15.73
N ARG A 222 15.00 -10.90 -15.04
CA ARG A 222 15.80 -12.13 -14.90
C ARG A 222 15.01 -13.24 -14.23
N GLY A 223 14.31 -12.91 -13.13
CA GLY A 223 13.60 -13.90 -12.34
C GLY A 223 12.39 -14.50 -13.07
N THR A 224 11.60 -13.66 -13.74
CA THR A 224 10.48 -14.10 -14.57
C THR A 224 10.95 -14.94 -15.75
N THR A 225 12.06 -14.55 -16.39
CA THR A 225 12.66 -15.32 -17.49
C THR A 225 13.10 -16.71 -17.00
N ALA A 226 13.86 -16.78 -15.91
CA ALA A 226 14.29 -18.04 -15.32
C ALA A 226 13.09 -18.92 -14.92
N ALA A 227 12.11 -18.35 -14.22
CA ALA A 227 10.92 -19.06 -13.79
C ALA A 227 10.08 -19.59 -14.96
N LEU A 228 9.99 -18.85 -16.07
CA LEU A 228 9.28 -19.28 -17.28
C LEU A 228 10.04 -20.37 -18.05
N VAL A 229 11.38 -20.33 -18.10
CA VAL A 229 12.19 -21.41 -18.71
C VAL A 229 11.91 -22.75 -18.03
N PHE A 230 11.77 -22.78 -16.70
CA PHE A 230 11.35 -23.98 -15.95
C PHE A 230 9.84 -24.19 -15.88
N GLY A 231 9.05 -23.16 -16.21
CA GLY A 231 7.58 -23.19 -16.18
C GLY A 231 7.00 -24.02 -17.32
N MET A 232 7.69 -24.08 -18.46
CA MET A 232 7.31 -24.94 -19.59
C MET A 232 7.28 -26.44 -19.23
N SER A 233 7.97 -26.85 -18.17
CA SER A 233 7.94 -28.23 -17.64
C SER A 233 7.01 -28.42 -16.44
N MET A 234 6.17 -27.43 -16.08
CA MET A 234 5.30 -27.45 -14.89
C MET A 234 6.05 -27.67 -13.56
N THR A 235 7.38 -27.52 -13.57
CA THR A 235 8.27 -27.69 -12.40
C THR A 235 8.73 -26.35 -11.83
N SER A 236 8.24 -25.22 -12.35
CA SER A 236 8.70 -23.92 -11.86
C SER A 236 8.34 -23.71 -10.39
N GLN A 237 9.34 -23.24 -9.66
CA GLN A 237 9.23 -22.84 -8.27
C GLN A 237 9.77 -21.41 -8.17
N PRO A 238 8.96 -20.39 -8.49
CA PRO A 238 9.43 -19.02 -8.62
C PRO A 238 10.12 -18.48 -7.36
N TRP A 239 9.72 -18.97 -6.19
CA TRP A 239 10.32 -18.62 -4.90
C TRP A 239 11.75 -19.13 -4.73
N ARG A 240 12.24 -20.06 -5.55
CA ARG A 240 13.65 -20.48 -5.56
C ARG A 240 14.55 -19.54 -6.36
N GLU A 241 13.97 -18.66 -7.17
CA GLU A 241 14.72 -17.76 -8.02
C GLU A 241 15.14 -16.50 -7.24
N PRO A 242 16.44 -16.35 -6.90
CA PRO A 242 16.89 -15.29 -6.00
C PRO A 242 16.67 -13.89 -6.59
N SER A 243 16.75 -13.75 -7.91
CA SER A 243 16.50 -12.46 -8.57
C SER A 243 15.04 -12.03 -8.44
N LEU A 244 14.10 -12.98 -8.51
CA LEU A 244 12.68 -12.70 -8.30
C LEU A 244 12.41 -12.26 -6.84
N LEU A 245 12.97 -12.96 -5.86
CA LEU A 245 12.82 -12.60 -4.45
C LEU A 245 13.43 -11.24 -4.13
N ALA A 246 14.62 -10.95 -4.65
CA ALA A 246 15.27 -9.65 -4.48
C ALA A 246 14.44 -8.53 -5.13
N GLY A 247 13.93 -8.74 -6.35
CA GLY A 247 13.05 -7.79 -7.03
C GLY A 247 11.73 -7.56 -6.27
N ALA A 248 11.11 -8.62 -5.76
CA ALA A 248 9.91 -8.54 -4.92
C ALA A 248 10.19 -7.77 -3.62
N GLY A 249 11.34 -8.01 -2.97
CA GLY A 249 11.77 -7.31 -1.77
C GLY A 249 11.98 -5.81 -2.01
N LEU A 250 12.68 -5.44 -3.08
CA LEU A 250 12.84 -4.02 -3.45
C LEU A 250 11.51 -3.35 -3.81
N LEU A 251 10.61 -4.05 -4.50
CA LEU A 251 9.27 -3.53 -4.78
C LEU A 251 8.46 -3.33 -3.50
N ALA A 252 8.54 -4.26 -2.55
CA ALA A 252 7.93 -4.11 -1.23
C ALA A 252 8.51 -2.90 -0.47
N VAL A 253 9.82 -2.64 -0.57
CA VAL A 253 10.45 -1.43 -0.03
C VAL A 253 9.85 -0.18 -0.67
N VAL A 254 9.70 -0.13 -2.00
CA VAL A 254 9.03 0.98 -2.69
C VAL A 254 7.61 1.17 -2.14
N VAL A 255 6.82 0.11 -2.01
CA VAL A 255 5.48 0.21 -1.42
C VAL A 255 5.51 0.74 0.02
N LEU A 256 6.46 0.29 0.85
CA LEU A 256 6.62 0.75 2.23
C LEU A 256 6.97 2.25 2.31
N LEU A 257 7.64 2.83 1.30
CA LEU A 257 7.86 4.28 1.23
C LEU A 257 6.54 5.07 1.19
N ALA A 258 5.42 4.45 0.81
CA ALA A 258 4.09 5.06 0.90
C ALA A 258 3.72 5.45 2.35
N ALA A 259 4.32 4.77 3.34
CA ALA A 259 4.21 5.14 4.74
C ALA A 259 4.79 6.54 5.00
N LEU A 260 5.85 6.96 4.31
CA LEU A 260 6.43 8.31 4.40
C LEU A 260 5.65 9.31 3.55
N SER A 261 5.45 8.97 2.28
CA SER A 261 4.73 9.76 1.29
C SER A 261 4.18 8.85 0.20
N SER A 262 2.92 9.04 -0.17
CA SER A 262 2.28 8.28 -1.25
C SER A 262 2.79 8.64 -2.65
N LEU A 263 3.46 9.80 -2.80
CA LEU A 263 3.82 10.35 -4.11
C LEU A 263 4.81 9.45 -4.86
N GLY A 264 5.85 8.95 -4.19
CA GLY A 264 6.86 8.09 -4.83
C GLY A 264 6.26 6.80 -5.41
N PRO A 265 5.56 5.98 -4.62
CA PRO A 265 4.95 4.75 -5.12
C PRO A 265 3.85 4.99 -6.15
N GLN A 266 3.07 6.07 -6.03
CA GLN A 266 2.10 6.43 -7.07
C GLN A 266 2.79 6.81 -8.38
N LEU A 267 3.83 7.66 -8.33
CA LEU A 267 4.59 8.04 -9.52
C LEU A 267 5.23 6.83 -10.19
N ALA A 268 5.87 5.96 -9.40
CA ALA A 268 6.42 4.70 -9.89
C ALA A 268 5.34 3.81 -10.50
N GLY A 269 4.18 3.68 -9.83
CA GLY A 269 3.06 2.89 -10.33
C GLY A 269 2.49 3.41 -11.65
N TRP A 270 2.29 4.72 -11.78
CA TRP A 270 1.86 5.35 -13.03
C TRP A 270 2.87 5.16 -14.15
N LEU A 271 4.17 5.30 -13.85
CA LEU A 271 5.23 5.03 -14.84
C LEU A 271 5.19 3.58 -15.33
N LEU A 272 5.02 2.61 -14.42
CA LEU A 272 4.89 1.20 -14.79
C LEU A 272 3.61 0.91 -15.60
N LEU A 273 2.49 1.56 -15.29
CA LEU A 273 1.27 1.45 -16.09
C LEU A 273 1.47 1.98 -17.51
N VAL A 274 2.11 3.14 -17.66
CA VAL A 274 2.43 3.72 -18.98
C VAL A 274 3.35 2.79 -19.76
N VAL A 275 4.45 2.34 -19.16
CA VAL A 275 5.40 1.42 -19.79
C VAL A 275 4.74 0.09 -20.17
N GLY A 276 3.92 -0.47 -19.28
CA GLY A 276 3.18 -1.71 -19.53
C GLY A 276 2.11 -1.60 -20.60
N ALA A 277 1.56 -0.40 -20.84
CA ALA A 277 0.58 -0.16 -21.89
C ALA A 277 1.20 0.00 -23.28
N LEU A 278 2.52 0.28 -23.39
CA LEU A 278 3.19 0.52 -24.66
C LEU A 278 3.02 -0.61 -25.69
N PRO A 279 3.15 -1.91 -25.34
CA PRO A 279 2.93 -2.98 -26.31
C PRO A 279 1.49 -3.03 -26.83
N VAL A 280 0.52 -2.72 -25.96
CA VAL A 280 -0.91 -2.63 -26.35
C VAL A 280 -1.12 -1.48 -27.34
N LEU A 281 -0.59 -0.29 -27.04
CA LEU A 281 -0.69 0.88 -27.92
C LEU A 281 -0.03 0.63 -29.27
N HIS A 282 1.16 0.03 -29.25
CA HIS A 282 1.89 -0.32 -30.46
C HIS A 282 1.09 -1.27 -31.37
N ALA A 283 0.49 -2.31 -30.78
CA ALA A 283 -0.35 -3.26 -31.51
C ALA A 283 -1.62 -2.62 -32.11
N HIS A 284 -2.06 -1.47 -31.59
CA HIS A 284 -3.23 -0.72 -32.06
C HIS A 284 -2.86 0.56 -32.84
N GLY A 285 -1.75 0.53 -33.57
CA GLY A 285 -1.43 1.53 -34.59
C GLY A 285 -0.40 2.58 -34.16
N TRP A 286 0.12 2.53 -32.94
CA TRP A 286 1.16 3.47 -32.48
C TRP A 286 2.55 2.93 -32.83
N GLN A 287 2.79 2.76 -34.13
CA GLN A 287 4.01 2.12 -34.65
C GLN A 287 5.29 2.89 -34.30
N TRP A 288 5.19 4.21 -34.10
CA TRP A 288 6.31 5.06 -33.67
C TRP A 288 6.91 4.66 -32.31
N LEU A 289 6.21 3.84 -31.52
CA LEU A 289 6.72 3.26 -30.26
C LEU A 289 7.73 2.12 -30.48
N ALA A 290 7.91 1.60 -31.70
CA ALA A 290 8.76 0.44 -31.96
C ALA A 290 10.21 0.59 -31.44
N PRO A 291 10.93 1.71 -31.65
CA PRO A 291 12.28 1.87 -31.14
C PRO A 291 12.36 1.81 -29.61
N LEU A 292 11.36 2.37 -28.93
CA LEU A 292 11.27 2.35 -27.48
C LEU A 292 11.00 0.93 -26.96
N LEU A 293 10.07 0.20 -27.58
CA LEU A 293 9.79 -1.19 -27.24
C LEU A 293 11.00 -2.10 -27.49
N GLN A 294 11.76 -1.85 -28.55
CA GLN A 294 13.01 -2.57 -28.84
C GLN A 294 14.04 -2.30 -27.74
N ALA A 295 14.25 -1.04 -27.36
CA ALA A 295 15.18 -0.67 -26.28
C ALA A 295 14.78 -1.29 -24.94
N LEU A 296 13.49 -1.27 -24.59
CA LEU A 296 12.98 -1.89 -23.36
C LEU A 296 13.10 -3.41 -23.39
N SER A 297 12.84 -4.04 -24.54
CA SER A 297 12.95 -5.49 -24.70
C SER A 297 14.40 -5.98 -24.63
N ALA A 298 15.36 -5.13 -24.99
CA ALA A 298 16.79 -5.40 -24.88
C ALA A 298 17.32 -5.38 -23.43
N LEU A 299 16.56 -4.85 -22.48
CA LEU A 299 16.91 -4.94 -21.06
C LEU A 299 16.83 -6.41 -20.59
N PRO A 300 17.63 -6.82 -19.59
CA PRO A 300 17.58 -8.18 -19.06
C PRO A 300 16.16 -8.59 -18.61
N GLY A 301 15.52 -9.47 -19.38
CA GLY A 301 14.15 -9.92 -19.17
C GLY A 301 13.06 -8.87 -19.41
N GLY A 302 13.40 -7.74 -20.05
CA GLY A 302 12.45 -6.67 -20.37
C GLY A 302 11.34 -7.14 -21.30
N PHE A 303 11.66 -7.97 -22.30
CA PHE A 303 10.67 -8.60 -23.17
C PHE A 303 9.64 -9.41 -22.37
N GLN A 304 10.07 -10.23 -21.41
CA GLN A 304 9.17 -11.06 -20.63
C GLN A 304 8.24 -10.22 -19.74
N LEU A 305 8.74 -9.14 -19.14
CA LEU A 305 7.91 -8.24 -18.34
C LEU A 305 6.89 -7.46 -19.19
N LEU A 306 7.26 -7.08 -20.41
CA LEU A 306 6.34 -6.43 -21.37
C LEU A 306 5.25 -7.38 -21.82
N VAL A 307 5.60 -8.57 -22.34
CA VAL A 307 4.64 -9.51 -22.93
C VAL A 307 3.81 -10.24 -21.87
N SER A 308 4.29 -10.36 -20.63
CA SER A 308 3.48 -10.91 -19.52
C SER A 308 2.47 -9.91 -18.96
N GLY A 309 2.59 -8.63 -19.31
CA GLY A 309 1.83 -7.55 -18.69
C GLY A 309 2.12 -7.39 -17.20
N ALA A 310 3.24 -7.91 -16.69
CA ALA A 310 3.67 -7.75 -15.31
C ALA A 310 3.72 -6.26 -14.92
N TRP A 311 4.17 -5.39 -15.83
CA TRP A 311 4.20 -3.95 -15.60
C TRP A 311 2.83 -3.32 -15.40
N LEU A 312 1.81 -3.77 -16.12
CA LEU A 312 0.44 -3.30 -15.93
C LEU A 312 -0.09 -3.68 -14.54
N LEU A 313 0.06 -4.94 -14.15
CA LEU A 313 -0.41 -5.42 -12.85
C LEU A 313 0.33 -4.74 -11.69
N LEU A 314 1.66 -4.75 -11.72
CA LEU A 314 2.47 -4.17 -10.65
C LEU A 314 2.29 -2.65 -10.56
N GLY A 315 2.14 -1.97 -11.70
CA GLY A 315 1.81 -0.55 -11.76
C GLY A 315 0.48 -0.24 -11.07
N ALA A 316 -0.57 -1.00 -11.38
CA ALA A 316 -1.88 -0.87 -10.72
C ALA A 316 -1.77 -1.09 -9.21
N VAL A 317 -1.07 -2.14 -8.78
CA VAL A 317 -0.84 -2.44 -7.35
C VAL A 317 -0.12 -1.29 -6.64
N LEU A 318 0.93 -0.72 -7.24
CA LEU A 318 1.67 0.42 -6.65
C LEU A 318 0.78 1.67 -6.50
N VAL A 319 0.00 2.02 -7.52
CA VAL A 319 -0.93 3.16 -7.47
C VAL A 319 -1.95 2.97 -6.34
N VAL A 320 -2.55 1.77 -6.28
CA VAL A 320 -3.55 1.38 -5.28
C VAL A 320 -2.96 1.43 -3.86
N CYS A 321 -1.80 0.83 -3.62
CA CYS A 321 -1.13 0.83 -2.32
C CYS A 321 -0.71 2.24 -1.88
N GLY A 322 -0.18 3.05 -2.80
CA GLY A 322 0.16 4.44 -2.54
C GLY A 322 -1.07 5.28 -2.16
N GLY A 323 -2.17 5.13 -2.90
CA GLY A 323 -3.46 5.74 -2.59
C GLY A 323 -4.01 5.30 -1.24
N ALA A 324 -3.96 4.01 -0.94
CA ALA A 324 -4.40 3.44 0.34
C ALA A 324 -3.65 4.06 1.52
N ALA A 325 -2.31 4.14 1.44
CA ALA A 325 -1.49 4.74 2.49
C ALA A 325 -1.78 6.23 2.70
N HIS A 326 -2.03 6.99 1.62
CA HIS A 326 -2.44 8.39 1.70
C HIS A 326 -3.73 8.55 2.52
N TRP A 327 -4.76 7.77 2.17
CA TRP A 327 -6.05 7.81 2.84
C TRP A 327 -5.97 7.25 4.26
N ALA A 328 -5.15 6.23 4.50
CA ALA A 328 -4.89 5.69 5.83
C ALA A 328 -4.29 6.75 6.77
N ARG A 329 -3.34 7.54 6.30
CA ARG A 329 -2.79 8.68 7.05
C ARG A 329 -3.85 9.73 7.37
N ARG A 330 -4.68 10.10 6.38
CA ARG A 330 -5.78 11.05 6.59
C ARG A 330 -6.80 10.52 7.60
N SER A 331 -7.14 9.23 7.53
CA SER A 331 -8.05 8.60 8.51
C SER A 331 -7.44 8.62 9.91
N GLY A 332 -6.14 8.34 10.06
CA GLY A 332 -5.42 8.43 11.33
C GLY A 332 -5.55 9.80 11.98
N ARG A 333 -5.31 10.89 11.23
CA ARG A 333 -5.50 12.26 11.73
C ARG A 333 -6.94 12.53 12.19
N ARG A 334 -7.92 12.11 11.39
CA ARG A 334 -9.35 12.29 11.73
C ARG A 334 -9.72 11.56 13.02
N TYR A 335 -9.27 10.32 13.20
CA TYR A 335 -9.54 9.55 14.42
C TYR A 335 -8.88 10.19 15.65
N GLU A 336 -7.64 10.65 15.50
CA GLU A 336 -6.97 11.31 16.62
C GLU A 336 -7.66 12.62 17.02
N ARG A 337 -8.10 13.41 16.03
CA ARG A 337 -8.85 14.64 16.30
C ARG A 337 -10.16 14.38 17.03
N THR A 338 -10.88 13.33 16.65
CA THR A 338 -12.12 12.96 17.35
C THR A 338 -11.82 12.49 18.77
N ASP A 339 -10.74 11.72 18.97
CA ASP A 339 -10.34 11.23 20.29
C ASP A 339 -9.97 12.41 21.21
N LEU A 340 -9.18 13.38 20.71
CA LEU A 340 -8.83 14.60 21.45
C LEU A 340 -10.05 15.47 21.78
N GLY A 341 -10.96 15.65 20.83
CA GLY A 341 -12.19 16.44 21.04
C GLY A 341 -13.12 15.84 22.10
N LEU A 342 -13.17 14.50 22.22
CA LEU A 342 -13.91 13.83 23.30
C LEU A 342 -13.23 14.06 24.65
N THR A 343 -11.90 13.95 24.73
CA THR A 343 -11.19 14.19 25.99
C THR A 343 -11.30 15.62 26.51
N SER A 344 -11.45 16.62 25.63
CA SER A 344 -11.67 18.01 26.03
C SER A 344 -13.10 18.32 26.46
N ALA A 345 -14.08 17.50 26.08
CA ALA A 345 -15.48 17.68 26.48
C ALA A 345 -15.78 17.06 27.85
N ASP A 346 -14.97 16.09 28.28
CA ASP A 346 -15.10 15.40 29.58
C ASP A 346 -14.27 16.08 30.71
N ALA A 347 -13.52 17.14 30.40
CA ALA A 347 -12.67 17.91 31.32
C ALA A 347 -13.32 19.25 31.70
#